data_AF-A0A060C595-F1
#
_entry.id   AF-A0A060C595-F1
#
_cell.length_a   1.000
_cell.length_b   1.000
_cell.length_c   1.000
_cell.angle_alpha   90.00
_cell.angle_beta   90.00
_cell.angle_gamma   90.00
#
_symmetry.space_group_name_H-M   'P 1'
#
loop_
_entity.id
_entity.type
_entity.pdbx_description
1 polymer ?
#
loop_
_entity_poly.entity_id
_entity_poly.type
_entity_poly.pdbx_seq_one_letter_code
_entity_poly.pdbx_strand_id
1 'polypeptide(L)'
;MSFIYDRSEGKLILNRYQKDGVRKAAVTDLTELNLQIFVDKSSVEIFINHGQRTFTSRIFPTSDLNLALIGQDQAKIDQLQVYRLAQVVE
;
A
#
# COMPACT_ATOMS: atom_id res chain seq x y z
N MET A 1 -3.06 -9.74 1.36
CA MET A 1 -1.92 -8.97 0.80
C MET A 1 -1.40 -8.03 1.87
N SER A 2 -0.11 -7.73 1.89
CA SER A 2 0.47 -6.69 2.77
C SER A 2 1.37 -5.74 1.99
N PHE A 3 1.42 -4.49 2.44
CA PHE A 3 2.39 -3.49 2.01
C PHE A 3 3.14 -2.99 3.23
N ILE A 4 4.46 -3.12 3.24
CA ILE A 4 5.31 -2.91 4.40
C ILE A 4 6.41 -1.94 4.03
N TYR A 5 6.65 -0.95 4.88
CA TYR A 5 7.89 -0.18 4.87
C TYR A 5 8.84 -0.77 5.91
N ASP A 6 9.98 -1.29 5.46
CA ASP A 6 11.06 -1.77 6.31
C ASP A 6 12.14 -0.67 6.40
N ARG A 7 12.21 0.00 7.55
CA ARG A 7 13.16 1.08 7.81
C ARG A 7 14.60 0.56 7.91
N SER A 8 14.80 -0.65 8.41
CA SER A 8 16.14 -1.22 8.58
C SER A 8 16.80 -1.54 7.24
N GLU A 9 16.00 -1.96 6.26
CA GLU A 9 16.47 -2.25 4.90
C GLU A 9 16.30 -1.08 3.92
N GLY A 10 15.56 -0.02 4.29
CA GLY A 10 15.21 1.08 3.39
C GLY A 10 14.36 0.61 2.21
N LYS A 11 13.38 -0.25 2.45
CA LYS A 11 12.60 -0.91 1.38
C LYS A 11 11.10 -0.86 1.61
N LEU A 12 10.38 -0.71 0.51
CA LEU A 12 8.94 -0.94 0.43
C LEU A 12 8.71 -2.33 -0.13
N ILE A 13 7.85 -3.11 0.52
CA ILE A 13 7.62 -4.52 0.22
C ILE A 13 6.12 -4.75 0.04
N LEU A 14 5.71 -5.14 -1.16
CA LEU A 14 4.37 -5.63 -1.43
C LEU A 14 4.40 -7.16 -1.47
N ASN A 15 3.64 -7.81 -0.59
CA ASN A 15 3.52 -9.27 -0.53
C ASN A 15 2.09 -9.72 -0.84
N ARG A 16 1.93 -10.47 -1.93
CA ARG A 16 0.64 -11.04 -2.38
C ARG A 16 0.35 -12.42 -1.80
N TYR A 17 1.27 -13.00 -1.03
CA TYR A 17 1.18 -14.36 -0.46
C TYR A 17 0.95 -15.45 -1.52
N GLN A 18 1.60 -15.27 -2.67
CA GLN A 18 1.59 -16.19 -3.81
C GLN A 18 3.03 -16.50 -4.22
N LYS A 19 3.24 -17.54 -5.02
CA LYS A 19 4.53 -17.78 -5.68
C LYS A 19 4.94 -16.53 -6.47
N ASP A 20 6.18 -16.07 -6.28
CA ASP A 20 6.71 -14.83 -6.86
C ASP A 20 5.82 -13.60 -6.57
N GLY A 21 5.15 -13.63 -5.42
CA GLY A 21 4.19 -12.63 -4.96
C GLY A 21 4.82 -11.42 -4.28
N VAL A 22 6.13 -11.42 -4.07
CA VAL A 22 6.86 -10.36 -3.37
C VAL A 22 7.48 -9.40 -4.37
N ARG A 23 7.15 -8.11 -4.25
CA ARG A 23 7.78 -7.01 -4.98
C ARG A 23 8.44 -6.08 -3.98
N LYS A 24 9.66 -5.62 -4.29
CA LYS A 24 10.41 -4.70 -3.43
C LYS A 24 10.83 -3.47 -4.23
N ALA A 25 10.85 -2.31 -3.58
CA ALA A 25 11.46 -1.09 -4.11
C ALA A 25 12.33 -0.46 -3.03
N ALA A 26 13.54 -0.01 -3.41
CA ALA A 26 14.37 0.78 -2.52
C ALA A 26 13.77 2.17 -2.34
N VAL A 27 13.87 2.68 -1.12
CA VAL A 27 13.50 4.05 -0.76
C VAL A 27 14.55 4.59 0.21
N THR A 28 15.14 5.72 -0.13
CA THR A 28 16.23 6.33 0.65
C THR A 28 15.70 7.56 1.38
N ASP A 29 16.20 7.79 2.59
CA ASP A 29 16.04 9.02 3.36
C ASP A 29 14.60 9.50 3.56
N LEU A 30 13.70 8.58 3.94
CA LEU A 30 12.34 8.93 4.33
C LEU A 30 12.31 9.47 5.77
N THR A 31 12.18 10.80 5.90
CA THR A 31 11.72 11.43 7.14
C THR A 31 10.21 11.28 7.32
N GLU A 32 9.47 11.24 6.21
CA GLU A 32 8.02 11.09 6.13
C GLU A 32 7.68 10.15 4.96
N LEU A 33 6.64 9.33 5.12
CA LEU A 33 6.13 8.43 4.09
C LEU A 33 4.70 8.84 3.72
N ASN A 34 4.53 9.39 2.52
CA ASN A 34 3.21 9.70 1.99
C ASN A 34 2.71 8.53 1.13
N LEU A 35 1.53 8.01 1.46
CA LEU A 35 0.87 6.93 0.71
C LEU A 35 -0.49 7.38 0.22
N GLN A 36 -0.73 7.25 -1.07
CA GLN A 36 -2.05 7.32 -1.67
C GLN A 36 -2.42 5.93 -2.21
N ILE A 37 -3.49 5.36 -1.69
CA ILE A 37 -3.88 3.97 -1.98
C ILE A 37 -5.27 3.97 -2.61
N PHE A 38 -5.36 3.42 -3.81
CA PHE A 38 -6.62 3.13 -4.48
C PHE A 38 -6.89 1.63 -4.39
N VAL A 39 -8.11 1.28 -3.98
CA VAL A 39 -8.59 -0.10 -3.90
C VAL A 39 -9.87 -0.17 -4.72
N ASP A 40 -9.87 -1.06 -5.71
CA ASP A 40 -11.04 -1.38 -6.52
C ASP A 40 -11.35 -2.88 -6.43
N LYS A 41 -12.45 -3.33 -7.03
CA LYS A 41 -12.96 -4.70 -7.00
C LYS A 41 -11.89 -5.74 -7.34
N SER A 42 -10.93 -5.40 -8.20
CA SER A 42 -9.89 -6.34 -8.65
C SER A 42 -8.46 -5.80 -8.66
N SER A 43 -8.24 -4.61 -8.12
CA SER A 43 -6.92 -3.97 -8.11
C SER A 43 -6.63 -3.20 -6.83
N VAL A 44 -5.35 -3.08 -6.52
CA VAL A 44 -4.81 -2.14 -5.55
C VAL A 44 -3.65 -1.42 -6.20
N GLU A 45 -3.66 -0.09 -6.10
CA GLU A 45 -2.62 0.80 -6.58
C GLU A 45 -2.12 1.66 -5.43
N ILE A 46 -0.82 1.66 -5.21
CA ILE A 46 -0.16 2.34 -4.10
C ILE A 46 0.85 3.31 -4.69
N PHE A 47 0.58 4.60 -4.53
CA PHE A 47 1.45 5.69 -4.93
C PHE A 47 2.22 6.17 -3.70
N ILE A 48 3.54 6.19 -3.80
CA ILE A 48 4.42 6.58 -2.72
C ILE A 48 5.04 7.93 -3.04
N ASN A 49 5.01 8.84 -2.06
CA ASN A 49 5.60 10.17 -2.13
C ASN A 49 5.22 10.90 -3.42
N HIS A 50 3.93 11.13 -3.63
CA HIS A 50 3.42 11.82 -4.83
C HIS A 50 3.79 11.11 -6.15
N GLY A 51 3.88 9.77 -6.13
CA GLY A 51 4.10 8.96 -7.33
C GLY A 51 5.58 8.72 -7.70
N GLN A 52 6.53 9.06 -6.84
CA GLN A 52 7.96 8.72 -7.03
C GLN A 52 8.18 7.21 -7.22
N ARG A 53 7.33 6.40 -6.56
CA ARG A 53 7.22 4.95 -6.79
C ARG A 53 5.75 4.58 -6.82
N THR A 54 5.43 3.56 -7.61
CA THR A 54 4.08 3.01 -7.71
C THR A 54 4.13 1.49 -7.66
N PHE A 55 3.21 0.90 -6.89
CA PHE A 55 2.92 -0.52 -6.95
C PHE A 55 1.50 -0.73 -7.44
N THR A 56 1.35 -1.59 -8.44
CA THR A 56 0.05 -2.07 -8.92
C THR A 56 -0.03 -3.57 -8.73
N SER A 57 -1.14 -4.03 -8.17
CA SER A 57 -1.44 -5.45 -8.01
C SER A 57 -2.90 -5.74 -8.27
N ARG A 58 -3.16 -6.91 -8.86
CA ARG A 58 -4.52 -7.48 -8.87
C ARG A 58 -4.84 -8.13 -7.53
N ILE A 59 -6.10 -8.07 -7.14
CA ILE A 59 -6.69 -8.79 -6.01
C ILE A 59 -7.98 -9.47 -6.48
N PHE A 60 -8.35 -10.58 -5.86
CA PHE A 60 -9.61 -11.29 -6.16
C PHE A 60 -10.28 -11.66 -4.83
N PRO A 61 -10.90 -10.68 -4.15
CA PRO A 61 -11.55 -10.92 -2.87
C PRO A 61 -12.74 -11.87 -3.05
N THR A 62 -12.84 -12.89 -2.21
CA THR A 62 -13.99 -13.82 -2.17
C THR A 62 -14.98 -13.46 -1.05
N SER A 63 -14.69 -12.40 -0.30
CA SER A 63 -15.47 -11.87 0.81
C SER A 63 -15.21 -10.36 0.93
N ASP A 64 -15.85 -9.73 1.92
CA ASP A 64 -15.58 -8.33 2.26
C ASP A 64 -14.09 -8.09 2.52
N LEU A 65 -13.64 -6.89 2.12
CA LEU A 65 -12.27 -6.43 2.30
C LEU A 65 -12.13 -5.68 3.62
N ASN A 66 -11.15 -6.08 4.42
CA ASN A 66 -10.73 -5.36 5.61
C ASN A 66 -9.40 -4.65 5.34
N LEU A 67 -9.34 -3.36 5.69
CA LEU A 67 -8.10 -2.58 5.69
C LEU A 67 -7.62 -2.43 7.13
N ALA A 68 -6.36 -2.76 7.38
CA ALA A 68 -5.71 -2.57 8.67
C ALA A 68 -4.38 -1.84 8.50
N LEU A 69 -4.13 -0.89 9.39
CA LEU A 69 -2.81 -0.26 9.56
C LEU A 69 -2.17 -0.86 10.79
N ILE A 70 -0.96 -1.39 10.63
CA ILE A 70 -0.21 -2.04 11.70
C ILE A 70 1.14 -1.33 11.80
N GLY A 71 1.40 -0.73 12.95
CA GLY A 71 2.69 -0.14 13.29
C GLY A 71 3.46 -1.04 14.24
N GLN A 72 4.79 -1.00 14.14
CA GLN A 72 5.70 -1.49 15.17
C GLN A 72 6.45 -0.30 15.77
N ASP A 73 6.80 -0.40 17.05
CA ASP A 73 7.55 0.61 17.81
C ASP A 73 6.91 2.01 17.78
N GLN A 74 7.67 3.01 17.29
CA GLN A 74 7.36 4.44 17.32
C GLN A 74 6.71 4.94 16.01
N ALA A 75 6.09 4.05 15.23
CA ALA A 75 5.39 4.45 14.01
C ALA A 75 4.23 5.40 14.36
N LYS A 76 4.31 6.65 13.88
CA LYS A 76 3.28 7.67 14.05
C LYS A 76 2.58 7.91 12.73
N ILE A 77 1.25 8.02 12.79
CA ILE A 77 0.42 8.46 11.67
C ILE A 77 0.08 9.92 11.93
N ASP A 78 0.62 10.82 11.11
CA ASP A 78 0.30 12.24 11.22
C ASP A 78 -1.07 12.57 10.62
N GLN A 79 -1.47 11.88 9.55
CA GLN A 79 -2.78 12.06 8.91
C GLN A 79 -3.27 10.75 8.27
N LEU A 80 -4.58 10.48 8.39
CA LEU A 80 -5.26 9.39 7.70
C LEU A 80 -6.63 9.87 7.21
N GLN A 81 -6.90 9.68 5.93
CA GLN A 81 -8.19 9.96 5.31
C GLN A 81 -8.62 8.78 4.46
N VAL A 82 -9.89 8.41 4.56
CA VAL A 82 -10.47 7.30 3.80
C VAL A 82 -11.69 7.81 3.06
N TYR A 83 -11.71 7.59 1.75
CA TYR A 83 -12.78 8.04 0.87
C TYR A 83 -13.46 6.83 0.23
N ARG A 84 -14.79 6.87 0.14
CA ARG A 84 -15.53 5.94 -0.69
C ARG A 84 -15.49 6.45 -2.13
N LEU A 85 -14.94 5.64 -3.03
CA LEU A 85 -14.93 5.96 -4.45
C LEU A 85 -16.34 5.75 -5.03
N ALA A 86 -16.80 6.71 -5.83
CA ALA A 86 -18.03 6.56 -6.59
C ALA A 86 -17.82 5.55 -7.72
N GLN A 87 -18.85 4.76 -8.01
CA GLN A 87 -18.85 3.97 -9.23
C GLN A 87 -19.02 4.92 -10.41
N VAL A 88 -18.06 4.90 -11.33
CA VAL A 88 -18.22 5.56 -12.63
C VAL A 88 -19.22 4.71 -13.43
N VAL A 89 -20.35 5.32 -13.80
CA VAL A 89 -21.30 4.73 -14.74
C VAL A 89 -21.03 5.44 -16.07
N GLU A 90 -20.46 4.71 -17.02
CA GLU A 90 -20.36 5.15 -18.42
C GLU A 90 -21.70 4.97 -19.14
#